data_AF-A0A936FRC6-F1
#
_entry.id   AF-A0A936FRC6-F1
#
_cell.length_a   1.000
_cell.length_b   1.000
_cell.length_c   1.000
_cell.angle_alpha   90.00
_cell.angle_beta   90.00
_cell.angle_gamma   90.00
#
_symmetry.space_group_name_H-M   'P 1'
#
loop_
_entity.id
_entity.type
_entity.pdbx_description
1 polymer ?
#
loop_
_entity_poly.entity_id
_entity_poly.type
_entity_poly.pdbx_seq_one_letter_code
_entity_poly.pdbx_strand_id
1 'polypeptide(L)'
;MQPEIRHDFKHRVDLYLDNELQMDEQEVLMNEVKNNPHFQAVLDQERNFRTFLRSNVSRKSVSPALIENIKERLRQPPFSIS
;
A
#
# COMPACT_ATOMS: atom_id res chain seq x y z
N MET A 1 5.75 -23.26 11.25
CA MET A 1 4.67 -22.28 11.43
C MET A 1 3.36 -22.95 11.06
N GLN A 2 2.32 -22.87 11.89
CA GLN A 2 1.02 -23.49 11.61
C GLN A 2 0.37 -22.82 10.38
N PRO A 3 -0.34 -23.57 9.52
CA PRO A 3 -0.89 -23.06 8.26
C PRO A 3 -1.91 -21.92 8.45
N GLU A 4 -2.71 -21.96 9.52
CA GLU A 4 -3.72 -20.94 9.84
C GLU A 4 -3.08 -19.57 10.15
N ILE A 5 -2.02 -19.57 10.96
CA ILE A 5 -1.27 -18.35 11.33
C ILE A 5 -0.66 -17.68 10.10
N ARG A 6 -0.23 -18.48 9.12
CA ARG A 6 0.35 -17.96 7.87
C ARG A 6 -0.71 -17.31 6.98
N HIS A 7 -1.93 -17.85 6.95
CA HIS A 7 -3.03 -17.28 6.16
C HIS A 7 -3.48 -15.94 6.75
N ASP A 8 -3.63 -15.86 8.07
CA ASP A 8 -3.96 -14.62 8.78
C ASP A 8 -2.91 -13.52 8.55
N PHE A 9 -1.63 -13.85 8.74
CA PHE A 9 -0.54 -12.90 8.53
C PHE A 9 -0.50 -12.37 7.10
N LYS A 10 -0.65 -13.26 6.09
CA LYS A 10 -0.68 -12.83 4.69
C LYS A 10 -1.85 -11.88 4.41
N HIS A 11 -3.03 -12.17 4.96
CA HIS A 11 -4.19 -11.30 4.78
C HIS A 11 -3.96 -9.90 5.36
N ARG A 12 -3.37 -9.80 6.56
CA ARG A 12 -2.99 -8.52 7.16
C ARG A 12 -1.94 -7.76 6.34
N VAL A 13 -0.97 -8.47 5.75
CA VAL A 13 -0.01 -7.88 4.80
C VAL A 13 -0.71 -7.32 3.56
N ASP A 14 -1.69 -8.03 3.03
CA ASP A 14 -2.45 -7.56 1.86
C ASP A 14 -3.19 -6.26 2.18
N LEU A 15 -3.96 -6.24 3.28
CA LEU A 15 -4.66 -5.05 3.78
C LEU A 15 -3.69 -3.89 4.04
N TYR A 16 -2.53 -4.16 4.64
CA TYR A 16 -1.51 -3.14 4.90
C TYR A 16 -1.01 -2.50 3.61
N LEU A 17 -0.68 -3.29 2.59
CA LEU A 17 -0.15 -2.80 1.33
C LEU A 17 -1.21 -2.09 0.48
N ASP A 18 -2.49 -2.37 0.70
CA ASP A 18 -3.63 -1.67 0.08
C ASP A 18 -4.06 -0.41 0.87
N ASN A 19 -3.43 -0.13 2.03
CA ASN A 19 -3.78 0.94 2.99
C ASN A 19 -5.19 0.77 3.59
N GLU A 20 -5.64 -0.48 3.73
CA GLU A 20 -6.94 -0.84 4.30
C GLU A 20 -6.84 -1.40 5.74
N LEU A 21 -5.62 -1.60 6.25
CA LEU A 21 -5.38 -2.04 7.63
C LEU A 21 -5.46 -0.87 8.60
N GLN A 22 -6.14 -1.04 9.75
CA GLN A 22 -6.29 0.03 10.75
C GLN A 22 -4.94 0.39 11.41
N MET A 23 -4.77 1.64 11.85
CA MET A 23 -3.47 2.13 12.32
C MET A 23 -2.88 1.34 13.49
N ASP A 24 -3.71 0.92 14.44
CA ASP A 24 -3.34 0.07 15.57
C ASP A 24 -2.89 -1.33 15.09
N GLU A 25 -3.62 -1.93 14.17
CA GLU A 25 -3.27 -3.21 13.56
C GLU A 25 -1.99 -3.13 12.72
N GLN A 26 -1.74 -1.99 12.07
CA GLN A 26 -0.49 -1.74 11.35
C GLN A 26 0.71 -1.75 12.29
N GLU A 27 0.60 -1.11 13.46
CA GLU A 27 1.69 -1.10 14.45
C GLU A 27 2.00 -2.51 14.94
N VAL A 28 0.95 -3.29 15.25
CA VAL A 28 1.09 -4.70 15.64
C VAL A 28 1.77 -5.52 14.55
N LEU A 29 1.29 -5.42 13.29
CA LEU A 29 1.87 -6.13 12.15
C LEU A 29 3.35 -5.77 11.96
N MET A 30 3.70 -4.49 12.04
CA MET A 30 5.08 -4.04 11.86
C MET A 30 5.98 -4.49 13.01
N ASN A 31 5.45 -4.62 14.24
CA ASN A 31 6.18 -5.20 15.36
C ASN A 31 6.40 -6.71 15.16
N GLU A 32 5.41 -7.46 14.66
CA GLU A 32 5.56 -8.88 14.31
C GLU A 32 6.65 -9.07 13.22
N VAL A 33 6.63 -8.23 12.19
CA VAL A 33 7.62 -8.23 11.09
C VAL A 33 9.04 -7.97 11.62
N LYS A 34 9.23 -6.96 12.48
CA LYS A 34 10.53 -6.64 13.08
C LYS A 34 11.10 -7.79 13.91
N ASN A 35 10.24 -8.51 14.62
CA ASN A 35 10.63 -9.57 15.53
C ASN A 35 10.79 -10.95 14.85
N ASN A 36 10.42 -11.07 13.57
CA ASN A 36 10.48 -12.34 12.85
C ASN A 36 10.98 -12.17 11.40
N PRO A 37 12.22 -12.60 11.09
CA PRO A 37 12.78 -12.56 9.75
C PRO A 37 11.94 -13.28 8.67
N HIS A 38 11.17 -14.31 9.05
CA HIS A 38 10.28 -14.99 8.12
C HIS A 38 9.11 -14.10 7.68
N PHE A 39 8.55 -13.31 8.60
CA PHE A 39 7.49 -12.37 8.32
C PHE A 39 7.97 -11.20 7.48
N GLN A 40 9.19 -10.72 7.73
CA GLN A 40 9.87 -9.77 6.84
C GLN A 40 9.98 -10.33 5.41
N ALA A 41 10.41 -11.59 5.25
CA ALA A 41 10.53 -12.20 3.93
C ALA A 41 9.18 -12.31 3.19
N VAL A 42 8.09 -12.62 3.90
CA VAL A 42 6.72 -12.65 3.32
C VAL A 42 6.28 -11.26 2.88
N LEU A 43 6.48 -10.24 3.71
CA LEU A 43 6.17 -8.85 3.36
C LEU A 43 6.95 -8.37 2.14
N ASP A 44 8.26 -8.66 2.10
CA ASP A 44 9.12 -8.28 0.99
C ASP A 44 8.73 -9.00 -0.30
N GLN A 45 8.38 -10.29 -0.22
CA GLN A 45 7.89 -11.05 -1.37
C GLN A 45 6.63 -10.42 -1.97
N GLU A 46 5.63 -10.08 -1.15
CA GLU A 46 4.39 -9.47 -1.61
C GLU A 46 4.64 -8.06 -2.20
N ARG A 47 5.46 -7.24 -1.54
CA ARG A 47 5.86 -5.91 -2.05
C ARG A 47 6.56 -6.00 -3.40
N ASN A 48 7.50 -6.95 -3.55
CA ASN A 48 8.23 -7.16 -4.80
C ASN A 48 7.30 -7.66 -5.91
N PHE A 49 6.38 -8.56 -5.57
CA PHE A 49 5.39 -9.06 -6.53
C PHE A 49 4.46 -7.94 -7.02
N ARG A 50 3.92 -7.10 -6.11
CA ARG A 50 3.11 -5.93 -6.48
C ARG A 50 3.90 -4.94 -7.32
N THR A 51 5.18 -4.72 -7.01
CA THR A 51 6.08 -3.88 -7.83
C THR A 51 6.27 -4.45 -9.23
N PHE A 52 6.49 -5.76 -9.34
CA PHE A 52 6.59 -6.46 -10.62
C PHE A 52 5.31 -6.34 -11.43
N LEU A 53 4.13 -6.52 -10.83
CA LEU A 53 2.86 -6.30 -11.53
C LEU A 53 2.73 -4.85 -12.00
N ARG A 54 3.07 -3.88 -11.15
CA ARG A 54 3.00 -2.45 -11.50
C ARG A 54 3.92 -2.06 -12.66
N SER A 55 5.09 -2.71 -12.81
CA SER A 55 6.01 -2.44 -13.91
C SER A 55 5.67 -3.18 -15.21
N ASN A 56 4.99 -4.32 -15.12
CA ASN A 56 4.65 -5.15 -16.29
C ASN A 56 3.22 -4.95 -16.80
N VAL A 57 2.32 -4.40 -15.99
CA VAL A 57 0.95 -4.09 -16.41
C VAL A 57 0.90 -2.71 -17.06
N SER A 58 0.51 -2.68 -18.33
CA SER A 58 0.21 -1.45 -19.08
C SER A 58 -0.89 -0.67 -18.35
N ARG A 59 -0.53 0.50 -17.80
CA ARG A 59 -1.50 1.45 -17.26
C ARG A 59 -2.01 2.35 -18.38
N LYS A 60 -3.29 2.71 -18.32
CA LYS A 60 -3.84 3.76 -19.18
C LYS A 60 -3.05 5.05 -18.94
N SER A 61 -2.48 5.61 -20.01
CA SER A 61 -1.88 6.93 -19.94
C SER A 61 -2.96 7.96 -19.66
N VAL A 62 -2.80 8.74 -18.60
CA VAL A 62 -3.67 9.89 -18.33
C VAL A 62 -3.26 11.07 -19.20
N SER A 63 -4.21 11.89 -19.62
CA SER A 63 -3.90 13.07 -20.41
C SER A 63 -3.12 14.11 -19.58
N PRO A 64 -2.15 14.83 -20.17
CA PRO A 64 -1.43 15.90 -19.46
C PRO A 64 -2.39 16.94 -18.86
N ALA A 65 -3.46 17.28 -19.59
CA ALA A 65 -4.49 18.20 -19.12
C ALA A 65 -5.18 17.72 -17.83
N LEU A 66 -5.43 16.40 -17.67
CA LEU A 66 -5.99 15.87 -16.43
C LEU A 66 -4.99 16.02 -15.26
N ILE A 67 -3.70 15.79 -15.51
CA ILE A 67 -2.65 15.97 -14.51
C ILE A 67 -2.59 17.43 -14.04
N GLU A 68 -2.62 18.38 -14.98
CA GLU A 68 -2.61 19.82 -14.67
C GLU A 68 -3.85 20.24 -13.88
N ASN A 69 -5.03 19.83 -14.30
CA ASN A 69 -6.28 20.11 -13.59
C ASN A 69 -6.27 19.57 -12.15
N ILE A 70 -5.76 18.35 -11.92
CA ILE A 70 -5.62 17.79 -10.57
C ILE A 70 -4.64 18.63 -9.74
N LYS A 71 -3.47 18.98 -10.29
CA LYS A 71 -2.48 19.82 -9.61
C LYS A 71 -3.04 21.18 -9.22
N GLU A 72 -3.80 21.82 -10.10
CA GLU A 72 -4.44 23.11 -9.84
C GLU A 72 -5.45 23.03 -8.70
N ARG A 73 -6.31 21.99 -8.69
CA ARG A 73 -7.28 21.77 -7.60
C ARG A 73 -6.60 21.56 -6.24
N LEU A 74 -5.44 20.90 -6.21
CA LEU A 74 -4.68 20.69 -4.98
C LEU A 74 -3.94 21.95 -4.50
N ARG A 75 -3.61 22.89 -5.40
CA ARG A 75 -2.98 24.18 -5.02
C ARG A 75 -3.98 25.18 -4.45
N GLN A 76 -5.26 25.06 -4.79
CA GLN A 76 -6.29 25.93 -4.23
C GLN A 76 -6.49 25.57 -2.75
N PRO A 77 -6.17 26.46 -1.80
CA PRO A 77 -6.50 26.21 -0.40
C PRO A 77 -8.04 26.06 -0.27
N PRO A 78 -8.52 25.17 0.61
CA PRO A 78 -9.94 25.16 0.94
C PRO A 78 -10.25 26.57 1.50
N PHE A 79 -11.22 27.25 0.91
CA PHE A 79 -11.65 28.62 1.28
C PHE A 79 -10.74 29.75 0.78
N SER A 80 -10.79 30.05 -0.52
CA SER A 80 -10.63 31.43 -1.00
C SER A 80 -11.99 31.92 -1.48
N ILE A 81 -12.83 32.36 -0.53
CA ILE A 81 -14.03 33.16 -0.82
C ILE A 81 -13.57 34.62 -0.69
N SER A 82 -13.51 35.33 -1.83
CA SER A 82 -13.50 36.79 -1.85
C SER A 82 -14.93 37.30 -1.95
#